data_AF-A0A959L638-F1
#
_entry.id   AF-A0A959L638-F1
#
_cell.length_a   1.000
_cell.length_b   1.000
_cell.length_c   1.000
_cell.angle_alpha   90.00
_cell.angle_beta   90.00
_cell.angle_gamma   90.00
#
_symmetry.space_group_name_H-M   'P 1'
#
loop_
_entity.id
_entity.type
_entity.pdbx_description
1 polymer ?
#
loop_
_entity_poly.entity_id
_entity_poly.type
_entity_poly.pdbx_seq_one_letter_code
_entity_poly.pdbx_strand_id
1 'polypeptide(L)'
;ARRSMFFSDLMILACSLILFGVIIYLFIRKKMDQSLATILLLIFSIIDLGVVWSRYGDKPISRAEFNRTFLADSETSELIKGDQEVFRVFAMGGQNYSLPVFAQMIGGGYDMQMNKSFYEVATNCLHQKIGTDTPINWNVLDFMNVKYVVSDRAVQDEHLNEQLVDAAKGLYTYRYKFSKDRGFFVDEYQVVRDPATRLKLINSPTFDVRRTAILEEYPVEKILPASRSTVDVISFDPNKVVYTVETSNTGLFVMSEIYQPDIQKVFMDGEEIKKVFKTDHTIQSVVVPEGIHTIEIRYEKSLFTLTQWISNISFLVLYLLIGMIVFQNKKEFFK
;
A
#
# COMPACT_ATOMS: atom_id res chain seq x y z
N ALA A 1 7.43 -9.84 -17.07
CA ALA A 1 7.43 -10.36 -15.68
C ALA A 1 6.01 -10.65 -15.15
N ARG A 2 5.09 -9.67 -15.03
CA ARG A 2 3.75 -9.92 -14.47
C ARG A 2 2.82 -10.76 -15.34
N ARG A 3 2.77 -10.46 -16.63
CA ARG A 3 2.03 -11.26 -17.61
C ARG A 3 2.47 -12.73 -17.55
N SER A 4 3.78 -12.99 -17.49
CA SER A 4 4.34 -14.34 -17.39
C SER A 4 4.08 -15.02 -16.04
N MET A 5 4.04 -14.28 -14.91
CA MET A 5 3.62 -14.83 -13.61
C MET A 5 2.14 -15.20 -13.61
N PHE A 6 1.27 -14.30 -14.06
CA PHE A 6 -0.17 -14.55 -14.18
C PHE A 6 -0.46 -15.76 -15.08
N PHE A 7 0.18 -15.86 -16.25
CA PHE A 7 0.01 -17.02 -17.12
C PHE A 7 0.59 -18.30 -16.51
N SER A 8 1.69 -18.23 -15.76
CA SER A 8 2.20 -19.41 -15.04
C SER A 8 1.23 -19.89 -13.98
N ASP A 9 0.64 -18.99 -13.20
CA ASP A 9 -0.31 -19.34 -12.14
C ASP A 9 -1.64 -19.84 -12.73
N LEU A 10 -2.10 -19.22 -13.82
CA LEU A 10 -3.26 -19.70 -14.56
C LEU A 10 -3.02 -21.11 -15.10
N MET A 11 -1.80 -21.41 -15.58
CA MET A 11 -1.45 -22.74 -16.07
C MET A 11 -1.35 -23.77 -14.94
N ILE A 12 -0.78 -23.41 -13.79
CA ILE A 12 -0.75 -24.31 -12.63
C ILE A 12 -2.18 -24.59 -12.17
N LEU A 13 -3.02 -23.57 -12.02
CA LEU A 13 -4.43 -23.73 -11.66
C LEU A 13 -5.17 -24.62 -12.67
N ALA A 14 -5.00 -24.38 -13.97
CA ALA A 14 -5.63 -25.16 -15.01
C ALA A 14 -5.17 -26.63 -15.00
N CYS A 15 -3.86 -26.87 -14.85
CA CYS A 15 -3.30 -28.21 -14.73
C CYS A 15 -3.82 -28.92 -13.48
N SER A 16 -3.84 -28.25 -12.33
CA SER A 16 -4.40 -28.79 -11.08
C SER A 16 -5.87 -29.16 -11.28
N LEU A 17 -6.70 -28.25 -11.82
CA LEU A 17 -8.13 -28.51 -12.07
C LEU A 17 -8.38 -29.69 -13.03
N ILE A 18 -7.62 -29.77 -14.13
CA ILE A 18 -7.72 -30.88 -15.08
C ILE A 18 -7.36 -32.19 -14.37
N LEU A 19 -6.28 -32.19 -13.59
CA LEU A 19 -5.80 -33.38 -12.93
C LEU A 19 -6.76 -33.88 -11.83
N PHE A 20 -7.26 -32.97 -10.98
CA PHE A 20 -8.34 -33.26 -10.03
C PHE A 20 -9.58 -33.80 -10.75
N GLY A 21 -9.97 -33.15 -11.86
CA GLY A 21 -11.08 -33.57 -12.69
C GLY A 21 -10.92 -34.98 -13.29
N VAL A 22 -9.72 -35.33 -13.77
CA VAL A 22 -9.42 -36.67 -14.30
C VAL A 22 -9.50 -37.73 -13.23
N ILE A 23 -8.95 -37.47 -12.03
CA ILE A 23 -8.99 -38.41 -10.92
C ILE A 23 -10.45 -38.67 -10.50
N ILE A 24 -11.25 -37.61 -10.34
CA ILE A 24 -12.68 -37.71 -10.02
C ILE A 24 -13.43 -38.44 -11.14
N TYR A 25 -13.15 -38.13 -12.41
CA TYR A 25 -13.78 -38.77 -13.56
C TYR A 25 -13.50 -40.27 -13.61
N LEU A 26 -12.24 -40.69 -13.42
CA LEU A 26 -11.85 -42.10 -13.41
C LEU A 26 -12.51 -42.86 -12.25
N PHE A 27 -12.65 -42.23 -11.09
CA PHE A 27 -13.39 -42.77 -9.96
C PHE A 27 -14.89 -42.94 -10.27
N ILE A 28 -15.56 -41.92 -10.81
CA ILE A 28 -16.98 -41.99 -11.21
C ILE A 28 -17.21 -43.07 -12.27
N ARG A 29 -16.28 -43.23 -13.22
CA ARG A 29 -16.33 -44.28 -14.25
C ARG A 29 -15.96 -45.67 -13.71
N LYS A 30 -15.76 -45.81 -12.39
CA LYS A 30 -15.35 -47.05 -11.71
C LYS A 30 -14.08 -47.67 -12.29
N LYS A 31 -13.22 -46.85 -12.92
CA LYS A 31 -11.91 -47.26 -13.46
C LYS A 31 -10.79 -47.17 -12.42
N MET A 32 -11.10 -46.64 -11.24
CA MET A 32 -10.19 -46.44 -10.13
C MET A 32 -10.95 -46.72 -8.83
N ASP A 33 -10.30 -47.41 -7.90
CA ASP A 33 -10.89 -47.70 -6.59
C ASP A 33 -10.88 -46.45 -5.69
N GLN A 34 -11.67 -46.49 -4.61
CA GLN A 34 -11.80 -45.37 -3.70
C GLN A 34 -10.48 -45.06 -2.98
N SER A 35 -9.71 -46.10 -2.62
CA SER A 35 -8.44 -45.96 -1.92
C SER A 35 -7.39 -45.25 -2.75
N LEU A 36 -7.17 -45.66 -4.01
CA LEU A 36 -6.22 -45.02 -4.91
C LEU A 36 -6.65 -43.60 -5.27
N ALA A 37 -7.94 -43.38 -5.54
CA ALA A 37 -8.47 -42.04 -5.80
C ALA A 37 -8.17 -41.10 -4.62
N THR A 38 -8.42 -41.56 -3.39
CA THR A 38 -8.21 -40.75 -2.19
C THR A 38 -6.73 -40.45 -1.94
N ILE A 39 -5.85 -41.44 -2.09
CA ILE A 39 -4.39 -41.25 -1.94
C ILE A 39 -3.88 -40.25 -2.97
N LEU A 40 -4.28 -40.38 -4.24
CA LEU A 40 -3.85 -39.47 -5.29
C LEU A 40 -4.34 -38.04 -5.03
N LEU A 41 -5.61 -37.86 -4.65
CA LEU A 41 -6.13 -36.54 -4.30
C LEU A 41 -5.34 -35.90 -3.15
N LEU A 42 -5.04 -36.66 -2.09
CA LEU A 42 -4.24 -36.19 -0.96
C LEU A 42 -2.83 -35.77 -1.37
N ILE A 43 -2.13 -36.63 -2.14
CA ILE A 43 -0.79 -36.33 -2.63
C ILE A 43 -0.81 -35.07 -3.50
N PHE A 44 -1.77 -34.95 -4.41
CA PHE A 44 -1.88 -33.78 -5.28
C PHE A 44 -2.28 -32.52 -4.52
N SER A 45 -3.15 -32.59 -3.51
CA SER A 45 -3.43 -31.45 -2.64
C SER A 45 -2.18 -31.00 -1.85
N ILE A 46 -1.36 -31.95 -1.37
CA ILE A 46 -0.10 -31.61 -0.69
C ILE A 46 0.89 -30.97 -1.67
N ILE A 47 1.00 -31.48 -2.90
CA ILE A 47 1.86 -30.90 -3.93
C ILE A 47 1.37 -29.51 -4.33
N ASP A 48 0.08 -29.34 -4.58
CA ASP A 48 -0.54 -28.06 -4.96
C ASP A 48 -0.32 -27.00 -3.88
N LEU A 49 -0.65 -27.34 -2.62
CA LEU A 49 -0.36 -26.50 -1.46
C LEU A 49 1.14 -26.25 -1.27
N GLY A 50 2.00 -27.25 -1.54
CA GLY A 50 3.44 -27.13 -1.47
C GLY A 50 4.03 -26.22 -2.54
N VAL A 51 3.48 -26.21 -3.75
CA VAL A 51 3.86 -25.30 -4.83
C VAL A 51 3.45 -23.87 -4.47
N VAL A 52 2.20 -23.68 -4.03
CA VAL A 52 1.72 -22.38 -3.53
C VAL A 52 2.59 -21.91 -2.37
N TRP A 53 2.88 -22.76 -1.38
CA TRP A 53 3.76 -22.43 -0.26
C TRP A 53 5.19 -22.13 -0.71
N SER A 54 5.75 -22.83 -1.69
CA SER A 54 7.09 -22.51 -2.20
C SER A 54 7.17 -21.17 -2.94
N ARG A 55 6.04 -20.71 -3.51
CA ARG A 55 5.93 -19.47 -4.29
C ARG A 55 5.49 -18.27 -3.47
N TYR A 56 4.61 -18.50 -2.50
CA TYR A 56 3.87 -17.48 -1.73
C TYR A 56 3.92 -17.70 -0.23
N GLY A 57 4.32 -18.88 0.22
CA GLY A 57 4.67 -19.10 1.61
C GLY A 57 5.91 -18.27 1.87
N ASP A 58 5.69 -17.07 2.40
CA ASP A 58 6.73 -16.25 2.96
C ASP A 58 7.63 -17.18 3.77
N LYS A 59 8.89 -17.33 3.36
CA LYS A 59 9.91 -17.48 4.39
C LYS A 59 9.71 -16.20 5.20
N PRO A 60 9.23 -16.24 6.45
CA PRO A 60 9.17 -15.03 7.24
C PRO A 60 10.61 -14.56 7.31
N ILE A 61 10.95 -13.58 6.50
CA ILE A 61 12.25 -12.98 6.52
C ILE A 61 12.27 -12.39 7.91
N SER A 62 13.09 -12.97 8.81
CA SER A 62 13.10 -12.53 10.20
C SER A 62 13.31 -11.01 10.18
N ARG A 63 12.74 -10.25 11.13
CA ARG A 63 12.99 -8.79 11.17
C ARG A 63 14.48 -8.48 10.98
N ALA A 64 15.38 -9.30 11.53
CA ALA A 64 16.82 -9.21 11.33
C ALA A 64 17.29 -9.48 9.88
N GLU A 65 16.78 -10.50 9.21
CA GLU A 65 17.15 -10.84 7.83
C GLU A 65 16.50 -9.91 6.79
N PHE A 66 15.29 -9.43 7.07
CA PHE A 66 14.62 -8.38 6.31
C PHE A 66 15.39 -7.08 6.45
N ASN A 67 15.79 -6.75 7.69
CA ASN A 67 16.63 -5.61 7.96
C ASN A 67 17.99 -5.72 7.25
N ARG A 68 18.63 -6.89 7.24
CA ARG A 68 19.92 -7.11 6.58
C ARG A 68 19.83 -7.07 5.04
N THR A 69 18.71 -7.51 4.47
CA THR A 69 18.54 -7.65 3.00
C THR A 69 17.96 -6.39 2.37
N PHE A 70 17.09 -5.66 3.10
CA PHE A 70 16.37 -4.48 2.60
C PHE A 70 16.73 -3.18 3.33
N LEU A 71 17.59 -3.19 4.36
CA LEU A 71 18.26 -2.00 4.88
C LEU A 71 19.74 -2.14 4.54
N ALA A 72 20.09 -2.09 3.25
CA ALA A 72 21.50 -2.18 2.88
C ALA A 72 22.30 -1.12 3.67
N ASP A 73 23.35 -1.56 4.37
CA ASP A 73 24.31 -0.68 5.02
C ASP A 73 24.83 0.28 3.95
N SER A 74 24.38 1.52 4.05
CA SER A 74 24.62 2.62 3.14
C SER A 74 24.52 3.88 3.97
N GLU A 75 25.34 4.86 3.63
CA GLU A 75 25.33 6.16 4.31
C GLU A 75 23.93 6.80 4.15
N THR A 76 23.26 6.54 3.02
CA THR A 76 21.87 6.96 2.76
C THR A 76 20.88 6.33 3.76
N SER A 77 21.02 5.03 4.05
CA SER A 77 20.16 4.33 5.00
C SER A 77 20.39 4.84 6.42
N GLU A 78 21.63 5.15 6.79
CA GLU A 78 21.96 5.74 8.10
C GLU A 78 21.40 7.15 8.26
N LEU A 79 21.53 7.99 7.24
CA LEU A 79 20.92 9.33 7.21
C LEU A 79 19.41 9.26 7.44
N ILE A 80 18.72 8.39 6.69
CA ILE A 80 17.27 8.22 6.78
C ILE A 80 16.84 7.61 8.13
N LYS A 81 17.63 6.68 8.70
CA LYS A 81 17.40 6.10 10.05
C LYS A 81 17.58 7.10 11.19
N GLY A 82 18.48 8.06 11.02
CA GLY A 82 18.72 9.11 12.01
C GLY A 82 17.53 10.06 12.17
N ASP A 83 16.73 10.22 11.12
CA ASP A 83 15.58 11.12 11.10
C ASP A 83 14.35 10.47 11.76
N GLN A 84 13.85 11.09 12.83
CA GLN A 84 12.73 10.59 13.63
C GLN A 84 11.36 11.13 13.17
N GLU A 85 11.34 12.05 12.19
CA GLU A 85 10.08 12.55 11.65
C GLU A 85 9.36 11.46 10.84
N VAL A 86 8.06 11.68 10.62
CA VAL A 86 7.24 10.76 9.83
C VAL A 86 7.18 11.24 8.39
N PHE A 87 7.93 10.59 7.49
CA PHE A 87 8.05 10.99 6.09
C PHE A 87 8.04 9.79 5.12
N ARG A 88 7.94 10.10 3.82
CA ARG A 88 8.16 9.18 2.72
C ARG A 88 9.46 9.49 1.98
N VAL A 89 9.99 8.49 1.27
CA VAL A 89 11.19 8.63 0.44
C VAL A 89 10.86 8.28 -0.99
N PHE A 90 11.17 9.18 -1.92
CA PHE A 90 10.99 8.92 -3.34
C PHE A 90 12.25 8.29 -3.94
N ALA A 91 12.09 7.11 -4.54
CA ALA A 91 13.15 6.45 -5.30
C ALA A 91 13.07 6.85 -6.77
N MET A 92 13.89 7.82 -7.15
CA MET A 92 13.97 8.30 -8.53
C MET A 92 14.54 7.21 -9.44
N GLY A 93 13.99 7.04 -10.64
CA GLY A 93 14.49 6.03 -11.59
C GLY A 93 13.91 4.62 -11.40
N GLY A 94 12.96 4.44 -10.48
CA GLY A 94 12.14 3.21 -10.40
C GLY A 94 12.80 2.03 -9.69
N GLN A 95 14.00 2.22 -9.14
CA GLN A 95 14.76 1.16 -8.48
C GLN A 95 14.30 0.99 -7.03
N ASN A 96 14.31 -0.25 -6.53
CA ASN A 96 14.30 -0.44 -5.08
C ASN A 96 15.73 -0.34 -4.57
N TYR A 97 16.06 0.81 -3.98
CA TYR A 97 17.37 1.08 -3.38
C TYR A 97 17.63 0.34 -2.06
N SER A 98 16.75 -0.57 -1.65
CA SER A 98 16.85 -1.30 -0.36
C SER A 98 17.03 -0.32 0.80
N LEU A 99 16.18 0.72 0.78
CA LEU A 99 16.10 1.72 1.83
C LEU A 99 15.19 1.27 2.96
N PRO A 100 15.27 1.95 4.11
CA PRO A 100 14.46 1.55 5.23
C PRO A 100 12.97 1.49 5.01
N VAL A 101 12.37 0.38 5.46
CA VAL A 101 10.94 0.10 5.25
C VAL A 101 10.04 1.07 6.01
N PHE A 102 10.53 1.67 7.11
CA PHE A 102 9.82 2.77 7.77
C PHE A 102 9.74 4.03 6.92
N ALA A 103 10.65 4.19 5.95
CA ALA A 103 10.75 5.37 5.11
C ALA A 103 9.70 5.40 3.98
N GLN A 104 8.75 4.44 3.99
CA GLN A 104 7.55 4.40 3.14
C GLN A 104 7.82 4.87 1.71
N MET A 105 8.66 4.09 1.02
CA MET A 105 9.15 4.46 -0.29
C MET A 105 7.99 4.70 -1.26
N ILE A 106 8.15 5.66 -2.17
CA ILE A 106 7.32 5.81 -3.35
C ILE A 106 8.18 5.77 -4.62
N GLY A 107 7.65 5.23 -5.71
CA GLY A 107 8.36 5.06 -6.99
C GLY A 107 9.30 3.86 -7.06
N GLY A 108 9.60 3.18 -5.94
CA GLY A 108 10.33 1.92 -5.93
C GLY A 108 9.37 0.77 -6.21
N GLY A 109 9.68 -0.15 -7.12
CA GLY A 109 8.74 -1.15 -7.65
C GLY A 109 7.98 -2.08 -6.66
N TYR A 110 8.10 -1.90 -5.36
CA TYR A 110 7.32 -2.57 -4.30
C TYR A 110 5.98 -1.89 -3.98
N ASP A 111 5.76 -0.66 -4.45
CA ASP A 111 4.48 0.08 -4.36
C ASP A 111 3.31 -0.58 -5.10
N MET A 112 3.55 -1.68 -5.77
CA MET A 112 2.62 -2.22 -6.75
C MET A 112 1.57 -3.19 -6.16
N GLN A 113 1.44 -3.24 -4.84
CA GLN A 113 0.25 -3.78 -4.13
C GLN A 113 -0.78 -2.69 -3.80
N MET A 114 -0.63 -1.47 -4.32
CA MET A 114 -1.45 -0.33 -3.95
C MET A 114 -2.82 -0.30 -4.65
N ASN A 115 -3.77 0.36 -3.98
CA ASN A 115 -5.10 0.68 -4.50
C ASN A 115 -5.00 1.34 -5.90
N LYS A 116 -5.97 1.03 -6.78
CA LYS A 116 -6.05 1.53 -8.17
C LYS A 116 -5.77 3.04 -8.29
N SER A 117 -6.30 3.85 -7.38
CA SER A 117 -6.14 5.31 -7.39
C SER A 117 -4.67 5.75 -7.28
N PHE A 118 -3.92 5.15 -6.37
CA PHE A 118 -2.50 5.44 -6.24
C PHE A 118 -1.72 4.96 -7.46
N TYR A 119 -2.06 3.78 -7.99
CA TYR A 119 -1.45 3.29 -9.22
C TYR A 119 -1.65 4.27 -10.39
N GLU A 120 -2.84 4.88 -10.52
CA GLU A 120 -3.13 5.88 -11.54
C GLU A 120 -2.28 7.15 -11.34
N VAL A 121 -2.11 7.65 -10.11
CA VAL A 121 -1.18 8.78 -9.82
C VAL A 121 0.27 8.40 -10.13
N ALA A 122 0.74 7.24 -9.65
CA ALA A 122 2.12 6.80 -9.83
C ALA A 122 2.48 6.64 -11.32
N THR A 123 1.55 6.11 -12.12
CA THR A 123 1.80 5.87 -13.55
C THR A 123 1.59 7.10 -14.42
N ASN A 124 0.63 7.98 -14.10
CA ASN A 124 0.27 9.11 -14.95
C ASN A 124 0.86 10.45 -14.48
N CYS A 125 1.24 10.58 -13.21
CA CYS A 125 1.66 11.85 -12.63
C CYS A 125 3.10 11.84 -12.12
N LEU A 126 3.54 10.82 -11.38
CA LEU A 126 4.80 10.86 -10.62
C LEU A 126 6.06 11.21 -11.45
N HIS A 127 6.12 10.75 -12.70
CA HIS A 127 7.28 10.97 -13.59
C HIS A 127 7.07 12.07 -14.63
N GLN A 128 6.06 12.94 -14.44
CA GLN A 128 5.79 14.07 -15.34
C GLN A 128 6.73 15.23 -15.05
N LYS A 129 7.21 15.90 -16.10
CA LYS A 129 8.03 17.11 -15.95
C LYS A 129 7.14 18.31 -15.63
N ILE A 130 7.25 18.85 -14.41
CA ILE A 130 6.46 20.01 -13.98
C ILE A 130 7.38 21.10 -13.45
N GLY A 131 7.28 22.30 -14.05
CA GLY A 131 8.07 23.48 -13.67
C GLY A 131 9.57 23.39 -14.02
N THR A 132 10.10 22.20 -14.23
CA THR A 132 11.53 21.91 -14.39
C THR A 132 11.77 20.83 -15.45
N ASP A 133 13.01 20.68 -15.91
CA ASP A 133 13.40 19.63 -16.85
C ASP A 133 13.53 18.23 -16.21
N THR A 134 13.51 18.18 -14.88
CA THR A 134 13.56 16.96 -14.09
C THR A 134 12.26 16.18 -14.24
N PRO A 135 12.30 14.86 -14.55
CA PRO A 135 11.10 14.04 -14.78
C PRO A 135 10.42 13.64 -13.46
N ILE A 136 10.02 14.65 -12.68
CA ILE A 136 9.39 14.53 -11.37
C ILE A 136 8.23 15.51 -11.30
N ASN A 137 7.08 15.00 -10.86
CA ASN A 137 5.96 15.84 -10.50
C ASN A 137 6.07 16.22 -9.00
N TRP A 138 6.48 17.47 -8.75
CA TRP A 138 6.67 18.01 -7.41
C TRP A 138 5.39 18.05 -6.58
N ASN A 139 4.22 18.25 -7.22
CA ASN A 139 2.92 18.19 -6.55
C ASN A 139 2.67 16.82 -5.92
N VAL A 140 3.03 15.74 -6.64
CA VAL A 140 2.87 14.37 -6.13
C VAL A 140 3.79 14.11 -4.95
N LEU A 141 5.04 14.56 -5.00
CA LEU A 141 5.97 14.41 -3.88
C LEU A 141 5.50 15.19 -2.64
N ASP A 142 4.94 16.37 -2.86
CA ASP A 142 4.44 17.23 -1.79
C ASP A 142 3.23 16.61 -1.07
N PHE A 143 2.13 16.31 -1.78
CA PHE A 143 0.95 15.74 -1.12
C PHE A 143 1.20 14.32 -0.59
N MET A 144 2.22 13.62 -1.06
CA MET A 144 2.66 12.32 -0.53
C MET A 144 3.60 12.44 0.66
N ASN A 145 3.91 13.64 1.16
CA ASN A 145 4.81 13.88 2.29
C ASN A 145 6.19 13.23 2.06
N VAL A 146 6.76 13.43 0.88
CA VAL A 146 8.12 13.01 0.57
C VAL A 146 9.10 13.98 1.23
N LYS A 147 10.09 13.47 1.96
CA LYS A 147 11.17 14.28 2.54
C LYS A 147 12.50 14.07 1.86
N TYR A 148 12.80 12.83 1.46
CA TYR A 148 14.03 12.51 0.76
C TYR A 148 13.75 11.99 -0.64
N VAL A 149 14.59 12.40 -1.59
CA VAL A 149 14.68 11.84 -2.93
C VAL A 149 16.02 11.13 -3.02
N VAL A 150 15.99 9.85 -3.40
CA VAL A 150 17.19 9.03 -3.61
C VAL A 150 17.29 8.69 -5.09
N SER A 151 18.48 8.84 -5.67
CA SER A 151 18.73 8.66 -7.09
C SER A 151 20.05 7.92 -7.35
N ASP A 152 20.14 7.25 -8.50
CA ASP A 152 21.35 6.58 -9.01
C ASP A 152 22.27 7.52 -9.81
N ARG A 153 21.87 8.79 -9.94
CA ARG A 153 22.57 9.81 -10.70
C ARG A 153 22.49 11.15 -10.00
N ALA A 154 23.42 12.04 -10.35
CA ALA A 154 23.35 13.43 -9.94
C ALA A 154 22.11 14.09 -10.56
N VAL A 155 21.36 14.84 -9.76
CA VAL A 155 20.14 15.56 -10.14
C VAL A 155 20.34 17.01 -9.74
N GLN A 156 20.29 17.91 -10.72
CA GLN A 156 20.33 19.34 -10.49
C GLN A 156 18.92 19.89 -10.62
N ASP A 157 18.32 20.23 -9.49
CA ASP A 157 16.99 20.82 -9.44
C ASP A 157 16.88 21.82 -8.30
N GLU A 158 16.17 22.92 -8.52
CA GLU A 158 15.97 23.94 -7.52
C GLU A 158 15.13 23.47 -6.33
N HIS A 159 14.34 22.39 -6.46
CA HIS A 159 13.52 21.82 -5.39
C HIS A 159 14.31 20.90 -4.44
N LEU A 160 15.54 20.57 -4.80
CA LEU A 160 16.38 19.61 -4.09
C LEU A 160 17.57 20.29 -3.41
N ASN A 161 17.89 19.83 -2.21
CA ASN A 161 19.17 20.10 -1.54
C ASN A 161 19.93 18.79 -1.44
N GLU A 162 21.10 18.68 -2.06
CA GLU A 162 21.98 17.53 -1.86
C GLU A 162 22.34 17.41 -0.38
N GLN A 163 22.23 16.20 0.16
CA GLN A 163 22.58 15.89 1.55
C GLN A 163 23.79 14.98 1.61
N LEU A 164 23.85 14.01 0.70
CA LEU A 164 24.81 12.93 0.76
C LEU A 164 25.03 12.30 -0.62
N VAL A 165 26.27 11.93 -0.89
CA VAL A 165 26.64 11.07 -2.02
C VAL A 165 27.32 9.82 -1.45
N ASP A 166 26.61 8.69 -1.47
CA ASP A 166 27.16 7.39 -1.11
C ASP A 166 27.91 6.83 -2.32
N ALA A 167 29.21 7.13 -2.40
CA ALA A 167 30.06 6.72 -3.50
C ALA A 167 30.22 5.19 -3.61
N ALA A 168 30.09 4.46 -2.48
CA ALA A 168 30.22 3.00 -2.46
C ALA A 168 29.00 2.31 -3.12
N LYS A 169 27.81 2.93 -3.00
CA LYS A 169 26.58 2.44 -3.63
C LYS A 169 26.21 3.19 -4.91
N GLY A 170 26.91 4.28 -5.23
CA GLY A 170 26.56 5.16 -6.35
C GLY A 170 25.22 5.87 -6.16
N LEU A 171 24.87 6.20 -4.91
CA LEU A 171 23.58 6.82 -4.57
C LEU A 171 23.74 8.29 -4.21
N TYR A 172 22.79 9.07 -4.65
CA TYR A 172 22.67 10.49 -4.31
C TYR A 172 21.38 10.67 -3.51
N THR A 173 21.50 11.30 -2.35
CA THR A 173 20.38 11.56 -1.46
C THR A 173 20.18 13.06 -1.31
N TYR A 174 18.95 13.49 -1.63
CA TYR A 174 18.53 14.88 -1.59
C TYR A 174 17.41 15.06 -0.59
N ARG A 175 17.38 16.20 0.09
CA ARG A 175 16.23 16.67 0.85
C ARG A 175 15.32 17.47 -0.08
N TYR A 176 14.05 17.13 -0.11
CA TYR A 176 13.03 17.93 -0.79
C TYR A 176 12.75 19.20 0.02
N LYS A 177 12.99 20.37 -0.59
CA LYS A 177 12.93 21.67 0.11
C LYS A 177 11.56 22.02 0.66
N PHE A 178 10.51 21.57 -0.01
CA PHE A 178 9.13 21.88 0.34
C PHE A 178 8.45 20.75 1.12
N SER A 179 9.22 19.73 1.52
CA SER A 179 8.70 18.70 2.42
C SER A 179 8.23 19.33 3.72
N LYS A 180 6.93 19.23 3.95
CA LYS A 180 6.26 19.63 5.19
C LYS A 180 5.27 18.56 5.60
N ASP A 181 4.88 18.63 6.87
CA ASP A 181 3.86 17.89 7.61
C ASP A 181 3.02 16.88 6.82
N ARG A 182 2.83 15.70 7.41
CA ARG A 182 2.04 14.57 6.88
C ARG A 182 0.52 14.84 6.76
N GLY A 183 0.14 16.10 6.79
CA GLY A 183 -1.19 16.60 6.54
C GLY A 183 -1.13 18.13 6.49
N PHE A 184 -2.10 18.75 5.85
CA PHE A 184 -2.17 20.20 5.70
C PHE A 184 -3.60 20.65 5.46
N PHE A 185 -3.90 21.89 5.82
CA PHE A 185 -5.13 22.52 5.40
C PHE A 185 -4.94 23.22 4.05
N VAL A 186 -5.99 23.21 3.23
CA VAL A 186 -6.03 23.96 1.97
C VAL A 186 -6.92 25.19 2.09
N ASP A 187 -6.68 26.19 1.24
CA ASP A 187 -7.48 27.41 1.20
C ASP A 187 -8.80 27.21 0.47
N GLU A 188 -8.79 26.40 -0.58
CA GLU A 188 -9.92 26.17 -1.45
C GLU A 188 -9.96 24.73 -1.99
N TYR A 189 -11.07 24.36 -2.61
CA TYR A 189 -11.21 23.08 -3.28
C TYR A 189 -11.90 23.25 -4.63
N GLN A 190 -11.65 22.31 -5.53
CA GLN A 190 -12.39 22.15 -6.78
C GLN A 190 -12.95 20.73 -6.89
N VAL A 191 -14.18 20.61 -7.36
CA VAL A 191 -14.83 19.30 -7.54
C VAL A 191 -14.71 18.86 -8.99
N VAL A 192 -13.98 17.78 -9.22
CA VAL A 192 -13.70 17.25 -10.56
C VAL A 192 -13.99 15.75 -10.56
N ARG A 193 -15.12 15.35 -11.14
CA ARG A 193 -15.57 13.95 -11.16
C ARG A 193 -14.87 13.08 -12.20
N ASP A 194 -14.40 13.67 -13.30
CA ASP A 194 -13.68 12.93 -14.34
C ASP A 194 -12.23 12.61 -13.91
N PRO A 195 -11.83 11.32 -13.84
CA PRO A 195 -10.47 10.95 -13.43
C PRO A 195 -9.38 11.52 -14.34
N ALA A 196 -9.60 11.57 -15.66
CA ALA A 196 -8.60 12.07 -16.59
C ALA A 196 -8.37 13.57 -16.43
N THR A 197 -9.42 14.35 -16.16
CA THR A 197 -9.29 15.77 -15.80
C THR A 197 -8.54 15.95 -14.48
N ARG A 198 -8.81 15.14 -13.44
CA ARG A 198 -8.06 15.21 -12.17
C ARG A 198 -6.57 15.00 -12.37
N LEU A 199 -6.19 13.93 -13.05
CA LEU A 199 -4.78 13.62 -13.35
C LEU A 199 -4.10 14.74 -14.16
N LYS A 200 -4.81 15.34 -15.12
CA LYS A 200 -4.30 16.50 -15.87
C LYS A 200 -4.08 17.73 -14.99
N LEU A 201 -4.97 18.00 -14.04
CA LEU A 201 -4.84 19.11 -13.10
C LEU A 201 -3.65 18.92 -12.16
N ILE A 202 -3.49 17.70 -11.62
CA ILE A 202 -2.31 17.32 -10.81
C ILE A 202 -1.00 17.53 -11.60
N ASN A 203 -1.07 17.32 -12.92
CA ASN A 203 0.05 17.53 -13.83
C ASN A 203 0.26 18.97 -14.29
N SER A 204 -0.55 19.93 -13.81
CA SER A 204 -0.41 21.33 -14.18
C SER A 204 0.69 22.02 -13.37
N PRO A 205 1.58 22.80 -14.00
CA PRO A 205 2.60 23.59 -13.29
C PRO A 205 2.02 24.74 -12.47
N THR A 206 0.75 25.10 -12.70
CA THR A 206 0.04 26.13 -11.93
C THR A 206 -0.80 25.55 -10.79
N PHE A 207 -0.84 24.22 -10.66
CA PHE A 207 -1.58 23.58 -9.57
C PHE A 207 -0.71 23.53 -8.33
N ASP A 208 -1.23 24.09 -7.23
CA ASP A 208 -0.61 24.09 -5.92
C ASP A 208 -1.46 23.23 -4.97
N VAL A 209 -0.91 22.07 -4.59
CA VAL A 209 -1.58 21.09 -3.74
C VAL A 209 -1.82 21.61 -2.33
N ARG A 210 -1.00 22.55 -1.84
CA ARG A 210 -1.13 23.12 -0.49
C ARG A 210 -2.20 24.19 -0.44
N ARG A 211 -2.60 24.75 -1.59
CA ARG A 211 -3.64 25.77 -1.68
C ARG A 211 -4.99 25.21 -2.12
N THR A 212 -5.00 24.29 -3.09
CA THR A 212 -6.24 23.79 -3.70
C THR A 212 -6.32 22.28 -3.71
N ALA A 213 -7.32 21.72 -3.02
CA ALA A 213 -7.61 20.29 -3.09
C ALA A 213 -8.55 19.94 -4.26
N ILE A 214 -8.33 18.79 -4.90
CA ILE A 214 -9.23 18.24 -5.92
C ILE A 214 -10.10 17.15 -5.31
N LEU A 215 -11.41 17.41 -5.19
CA LEU A 215 -12.39 16.47 -4.64
C LEU A 215 -13.21 15.79 -5.74
N GLU A 216 -13.73 14.59 -5.46
CA GLU A 216 -14.67 13.89 -6.36
C GLU A 216 -16.13 14.30 -6.10
N GLU A 217 -16.41 14.95 -4.98
CA GLU A 217 -17.75 15.32 -4.53
C GLU A 217 -17.74 16.60 -3.70
N TYR A 218 -18.90 17.26 -3.61
CA TYR A 218 -19.04 18.51 -2.86
C TYR A 218 -19.17 18.22 -1.36
N PRO A 219 -18.42 18.94 -0.50
CA PRO A 219 -18.72 18.99 0.93
C PRO A 219 -20.06 19.68 1.15
N VAL A 220 -20.77 19.30 2.21
CA VAL A 220 -22.05 19.93 2.60
C VAL A 220 -21.77 21.24 3.33
N GLU A 221 -20.74 21.21 4.16
CA GLU A 221 -20.24 22.34 4.92
C GLU A 221 -19.53 23.34 4.00
N LYS A 222 -19.70 24.63 4.32
CA LYS A 222 -18.93 25.68 3.67
C LYS A 222 -17.50 25.64 4.22
N ILE A 223 -16.56 25.38 3.34
CA ILE A 223 -15.13 25.40 3.65
C ILE A 223 -14.62 26.84 3.48
N LEU A 224 -13.86 27.31 4.45
CA LEU A 224 -13.19 28.60 4.42
C LEU A 224 -11.68 28.40 4.40
N PRO A 225 -10.91 29.37 3.86
CA PRO A 225 -9.47 29.31 3.92
C PRO A 225 -8.94 29.18 5.34
N ALA A 226 -8.00 28.25 5.54
CA ALA A 226 -7.35 28.00 6.81
C ALA A 226 -6.21 29.01 7.04
N SER A 227 -6.57 30.29 7.16
CA SER A 227 -5.63 31.41 7.30
C SER A 227 -4.70 31.31 8.51
N ARG A 228 -5.08 30.52 9.53
CA ARG A 228 -4.21 30.05 10.62
C ARG A 228 -4.57 28.60 10.94
N SER A 229 -3.64 27.69 10.66
CA SER A 229 -3.78 26.29 11.03
C SER A 229 -2.43 25.67 11.42
N THR A 230 -2.49 24.65 12.27
CA THR A 230 -1.34 23.82 12.65
C THR A 230 -1.72 22.36 12.53
N VAL A 231 -0.73 21.52 12.22
CA VAL A 231 -0.89 20.08 12.07
C VAL A 231 0.32 19.42 12.70
N ASP A 232 0.08 18.58 13.70
CA ASP A 232 1.10 17.78 14.36
C ASP A 232 0.75 16.30 14.30
N VAL A 233 1.71 15.45 13.95
CA VAL A 233 1.54 13.99 14.00
C VAL A 233 1.89 13.51 15.41
N ILE A 234 0.89 13.10 16.20
CA ILE A 234 1.08 12.66 17.59
C ILE A 234 1.62 11.22 17.63
N SER A 235 1.11 10.36 16.75
CA SER A 235 1.51 8.95 16.71
C SER A 235 1.37 8.40 15.29
N PHE A 236 2.35 7.59 14.90
CA PHE A 236 2.38 6.94 13.61
C PHE A 236 2.71 5.45 13.76
N ASP A 237 1.74 4.60 13.47
CA ASP A 237 1.82 3.16 13.50
C ASP A 237 1.26 2.56 12.21
N PRO A 238 1.66 1.33 11.82
CA PRO A 238 1.15 0.69 10.59
C PRO A 238 -0.38 0.55 10.49
N ASN A 239 -1.10 0.53 11.62
CA ASN A 239 -2.56 0.39 11.66
C ASN A 239 -3.26 1.65 12.17
N LYS A 240 -2.52 2.73 12.49
CA LYS A 240 -3.07 3.90 13.15
C LYS A 240 -2.21 5.13 12.90
N VAL A 241 -2.84 6.24 12.48
CA VAL A 241 -2.18 7.55 12.41
C VAL A 241 -3.03 8.55 13.19
N VAL A 242 -2.41 9.35 14.04
CA VAL A 242 -3.09 10.37 14.86
C VAL A 242 -2.46 11.72 14.63
N TYR A 243 -3.32 12.70 14.37
CA TYR A 243 -2.98 14.10 14.20
C TYR A 243 -3.63 14.93 15.32
N THR A 244 -2.93 15.93 15.83
CA THR A 244 -3.55 17.12 16.43
C THR A 244 -3.60 18.18 15.35
N VAL A 245 -4.78 18.74 15.13
CA VAL A 245 -4.98 19.83 14.18
C VAL A 245 -5.63 21.01 14.89
N GLU A 246 -5.19 22.22 14.54
CA GLU A 246 -5.87 23.46 14.94
C GLU A 246 -6.21 24.24 13.67
N THR A 247 -7.42 24.79 13.61
CA THR A 247 -7.81 25.69 12.52
C THR A 247 -8.71 26.80 13.04
N SER A 248 -8.49 28.03 12.58
CA SER A 248 -9.31 29.18 12.96
C SER A 248 -10.65 29.27 12.24
N ASN A 249 -10.92 28.39 11.28
CA ASN A 249 -12.19 28.32 10.55
C ASN A 249 -12.54 26.85 10.26
N THR A 250 -13.79 26.59 9.87
CA THR A 250 -14.14 25.31 9.23
C THR A 250 -13.35 25.13 7.94
N GLY A 251 -12.35 24.25 7.98
CA GLY A 251 -11.36 24.05 6.93
C GLY A 251 -11.34 22.62 6.39
N LEU A 252 -10.68 22.42 5.25
CA LEU A 252 -10.46 21.08 4.69
C LEU A 252 -9.06 20.60 5.08
N PHE A 253 -9.01 19.60 5.96
CA PHE A 253 -7.76 18.97 6.35
C PHE A 253 -7.45 17.80 5.41
N VAL A 254 -6.40 17.96 4.61
CA VAL A 254 -5.88 16.96 3.68
C VAL A 254 -4.79 16.15 4.39
N MET A 255 -4.97 14.84 4.45
CA MET A 255 -4.01 13.91 5.03
C MET A 255 -3.25 13.23 3.90
N SER A 256 -1.92 13.11 4.03
CA SER A 256 -1.08 12.40 3.05
C SER A 256 -1.26 10.88 3.09
N GLU A 257 -2.45 10.37 3.42
CA GLU A 257 -2.77 8.95 3.50
C GLU A 257 -3.66 8.51 2.34
N ILE A 258 -3.33 7.36 1.75
CA ILE A 258 -4.09 6.79 0.63
C ILE A 258 -5.53 6.53 1.06
N TYR A 259 -6.50 7.02 0.28
CA TYR A 259 -7.93 6.84 0.53
C TYR A 259 -8.36 5.39 0.29
N GLN A 260 -8.73 4.69 1.36
CA GLN A 260 -9.21 3.30 1.31
C GLN A 260 -10.40 3.09 2.26
N PRO A 261 -11.59 3.60 1.93
CA PRO A 261 -12.76 3.61 2.83
C PRO A 261 -13.23 2.22 3.23
N ASP A 262 -12.89 1.18 2.45
CA ASP A 262 -13.27 -0.21 2.74
C ASP A 262 -12.50 -0.82 3.92
N ILE A 263 -11.34 -0.24 4.27
CA ILE A 263 -10.45 -0.77 5.32
C ILE A 263 -9.96 0.31 6.29
N GLN A 264 -10.34 1.58 6.09
CA GLN A 264 -9.96 2.71 6.94
C GLN A 264 -11.20 3.37 7.51
N LYS A 265 -11.12 3.74 8.78
CA LYS A 265 -12.07 4.64 9.44
C LYS A 265 -11.34 5.84 9.98
N VAL A 266 -11.97 7.01 9.86
CA VAL A 266 -11.44 8.27 10.37
C VAL A 266 -12.30 8.74 11.52
N PHE A 267 -11.69 9.20 12.60
CA PHE A 267 -12.33 9.69 13.79
C PHE A 267 -11.89 11.13 14.06
N MET A 268 -12.81 11.98 14.51
CA MET A 268 -12.53 13.31 15.04
C MET A 268 -12.98 13.34 16.50
N ASP A 269 -12.06 13.62 17.41
CA ASP A 269 -12.30 13.64 18.87
C ASP A 269 -12.98 12.37 19.40
N GLY A 270 -12.66 11.23 18.78
CA GLY A 270 -13.19 9.92 19.15
C GLY A 270 -14.50 9.54 18.43
N GLU A 271 -15.16 10.45 17.72
CA GLU A 271 -16.36 10.17 16.94
C GLU A 271 -16.01 9.84 15.48
N GLU A 272 -16.65 8.80 14.92
CA GLU A 272 -16.38 8.38 13.54
C GLU A 272 -16.92 9.40 12.54
N ILE A 273 -16.04 9.89 11.67
CA ILE A 273 -16.38 10.78 10.56
C ILE A 273 -17.02 9.95 9.46
N LYS A 274 -18.32 10.19 9.22
CA LYS A 274 -19.09 9.47 8.20
C LYS A 274 -18.70 9.85 6.77
N LYS A 275 -18.11 11.03 6.60
CA LYS A 275 -17.78 11.58 5.28
C LYS A 275 -16.30 11.92 5.20
N VAL A 276 -15.56 11.02 4.56
CA VAL A 276 -14.16 11.21 4.18
C VAL A 276 -14.10 11.41 2.68
N PHE A 277 -13.39 12.44 2.24
CA PHE A 277 -13.34 12.81 0.84
C PHE A 277 -12.09 12.26 0.17
N LYS A 278 -12.27 11.59 -0.96
CA LYS A 278 -11.17 11.25 -1.84
C LYS A 278 -10.62 12.52 -2.49
N THR A 279 -9.34 12.77 -2.27
CA THR A 279 -8.67 14.05 -2.54
C THR A 279 -7.43 13.83 -3.40
N ASP A 280 -7.18 14.74 -4.34
CA ASP A 280 -6.04 14.71 -5.26
C ASP A 280 -5.86 13.33 -5.92
N HIS A 281 -7.00 12.77 -6.29
CA HIS A 281 -7.17 11.46 -6.93
C HIS A 281 -6.77 10.24 -6.10
N THR A 282 -5.95 10.34 -5.04
CA THR A 282 -5.46 9.18 -4.30
C THR A 282 -5.42 9.31 -2.78
N ILE A 283 -5.31 10.51 -2.23
CA ILE A 283 -5.24 10.73 -0.77
C ILE A 283 -6.61 11.09 -0.21
N GLN A 284 -6.70 11.39 1.09
CA GLN A 284 -7.97 11.62 1.77
C GLN A 284 -7.99 12.95 2.52
N SER A 285 -9.18 13.53 2.67
CA SER A 285 -9.40 14.72 3.47
C SER A 285 -10.70 14.64 4.27
N VAL A 286 -10.79 15.47 5.30
CA VAL A 286 -11.99 15.63 6.12
C VAL A 286 -12.24 17.11 6.38
N VAL A 287 -13.51 17.49 6.54
CA VAL A 287 -13.87 18.83 6.99
C VAL A 287 -13.68 18.88 8.49
N VAL A 288 -12.89 19.84 8.97
CA VAL A 288 -12.61 20.06 10.38
C VAL A 288 -13.20 21.41 10.79
N PRO A 289 -14.08 21.46 11.80
CA PRO A 289 -14.60 22.71 12.35
C PRO A 289 -13.50 23.62 12.93
N GLU A 290 -13.84 24.87 13.22
CA GLU A 290 -12.95 25.77 13.96
C GLU A 290 -12.63 25.19 15.35
N GLY A 291 -11.36 25.21 15.72
CA GLY A 291 -10.88 24.74 17.01
C GLY A 291 -9.69 23.79 16.91
N ILE A 292 -9.38 23.14 18.04
CA ILE A 292 -8.36 22.10 18.15
C ILE A 292 -9.06 20.76 18.16
N HIS A 293 -8.65 19.85 17.28
CA HIS A 293 -9.24 18.54 17.11
C HIS A 293 -8.16 17.46 17.04
N THR A 294 -8.51 16.26 17.50
CA THR A 294 -7.70 15.05 17.28
C THR A 294 -8.29 14.25 16.14
N ILE A 295 -7.55 14.10 15.05
CA ILE A 295 -7.94 13.29 13.89
C ILE A 295 -7.20 11.96 13.95
N GLU A 296 -7.93 10.85 13.97
CA GLU A 296 -7.36 9.50 14.01
C GLU A 296 -7.83 8.66 12.82
N ILE A 297 -6.88 8.11 12.07
CA ILE A 297 -7.14 7.10 11.04
C ILE A 297 -6.84 5.74 11.65
N ARG A 298 -7.81 4.81 11.62
CA ARG A 298 -7.66 3.41 12.05
C ARG A 298 -7.86 2.48 10.86
N TYR A 299 -6.94 1.54 10.69
CA TYR A 299 -7.06 0.49 9.69
C TYR A 299 -7.78 -0.72 10.32
N GLU A 300 -8.90 -1.12 9.72
CA GLU A 300 -9.69 -2.24 10.20
C GLU A 300 -8.95 -3.58 10.00
N LYS A 301 -8.81 -4.34 11.08
CA LYS A 301 -8.30 -5.72 11.03
C LYS A 301 -9.39 -6.76 10.72
N SER A 302 -10.65 -6.35 10.61
CA SER A 302 -11.83 -7.22 10.58
C SER A 302 -11.74 -8.29 9.48
N LEU A 303 -11.44 -7.87 8.25
CA LEU A 303 -11.27 -8.77 7.11
C LEU A 303 -10.10 -9.75 7.29
N PHE A 304 -8.96 -9.29 7.78
CA PHE A 304 -7.80 -10.14 8.05
C PHE A 304 -8.10 -11.19 9.13
N THR A 305 -8.79 -10.79 10.21
CA THR A 305 -9.20 -11.74 11.25
C THR A 305 -10.23 -12.74 10.71
N LEU A 306 -11.17 -12.32 9.86
CA LEU A 306 -12.18 -13.20 9.28
C LEU A 306 -11.55 -14.23 8.33
N THR A 307 -10.65 -13.81 7.44
CA THR A 307 -9.95 -14.74 6.54
C THR A 307 -9.10 -15.73 7.32
N GLN A 308 -8.42 -15.29 8.37
CA GLN A 308 -7.68 -16.19 9.26
C GLN A 308 -8.59 -17.24 9.91
N TRP A 309 -9.77 -16.85 10.41
CA TRP A 309 -10.76 -17.79 10.95
C TRP A 309 -11.28 -18.78 9.91
N ILE A 310 -11.61 -18.30 8.71
CA ILE A 310 -12.06 -19.15 7.60
C ILE A 310 -10.98 -20.17 7.25
N SER A 311 -9.73 -19.74 7.07
CA SER A 311 -8.61 -20.64 6.80
C SER A 311 -8.44 -21.70 7.89
N ASN A 312 -8.47 -21.30 9.16
CA ASN A 312 -8.35 -22.22 10.29
C ASN A 312 -9.48 -23.27 10.31
N ILE A 313 -10.72 -22.85 10.06
CA ILE A 313 -11.88 -23.75 9.99
C ILE A 313 -11.75 -24.69 8.79
N SER A 314 -11.33 -24.19 7.62
CA SER A 314 -11.09 -25.02 6.44
C SER A 314 -10.04 -26.11 6.70
N PHE A 315 -8.94 -25.77 7.39
CA PHE A 315 -7.94 -26.76 7.80
C PHE A 315 -8.52 -27.78 8.79
N LEU A 316 -9.28 -27.34 9.79
CA LEU A 316 -9.92 -28.24 10.75
C LEU A 316 -10.86 -29.25 10.06
N VAL A 317 -11.71 -28.78 9.15
CA VAL A 317 -12.62 -29.63 8.38
C VAL A 317 -11.84 -30.62 7.51
N LEU A 318 -10.76 -30.18 6.85
CA LEU A 318 -9.89 -31.05 6.07
C LEU A 318 -9.28 -32.17 6.95
N TYR A 319 -8.75 -31.82 8.13
CA TYR A 319 -8.19 -32.82 9.04
C TYR A 319 -9.24 -33.81 9.55
N LEU A 320 -10.47 -33.36 9.83
CA LEU A 320 -11.58 -34.23 10.23
C LEU A 320 -11.99 -35.19 9.11
N LEU A 321 -12.05 -34.71 7.86
CA LEU A 321 -12.34 -35.55 6.69
C LEU A 321 -11.27 -36.62 6.49
N ILE A 322 -9.99 -36.25 6.56
CA ILE A 322 -8.87 -37.19 6.49
C ILE A 322 -8.96 -38.23 7.62
N GLY A 323 -9.20 -37.77 8.85
CA GLY A 323 -9.35 -38.64 10.02
C GLY A 323 -10.52 -39.63 9.87
N MET A 324 -11.66 -39.18 9.35
CA MET A 324 -12.83 -40.06 9.09
C MET A 324 -12.53 -41.11 8.02
N ILE A 325 -11.88 -40.74 6.92
CA ILE A 325 -11.50 -41.68 5.86
C ILE A 325 -10.54 -42.75 6.40
N VAL A 326 -9.51 -42.35 7.17
CA VAL A 326 -8.56 -43.28 7.78
C VAL A 326 -9.27 -44.21 8.78
N PHE A 327 -10.23 -43.70 9.57
CA PHE A 327 -10.99 -44.49 10.52
C PHE A 327 -11.92 -45.51 9.83
N GLN A 328 -12.57 -45.12 8.73
CA GLN A 328 -13.44 -46.01 7.95
C GLN A 328 -12.64 -47.12 7.26
N ASN A 329 -11.50 -46.78 6.65
CA ASN A 329 -10.64 -47.74 5.95
C ASN A 329 -9.84 -48.65 6.90
N LYS A 330 -9.72 -48.32 8.19
CA LYS A 330 -9.17 -49.23 9.21
C LYS A 330 -9.95 -50.56 9.30
N LYS A 331 -11.23 -50.61 8.94
CA LYS A 331 -12.01 -51.86 8.89
C LYS A 331 -11.67 -52.76 7.69
N GLU A 332 -11.08 -52.21 6.64
CA GLU A 332 -10.61 -52.98 5.46
C GLU A 332 -9.10 -53.25 5.49
N PHE A 333 -8.29 -52.37 6.10
CA PHE A 333 -6.82 -52.49 6.14
C PHE A 333 -6.28 -53.47 7.20
N PHE A 334 -7.10 -53.84 8.20
CA PHE A 334 -6.75 -54.80 9.28
C PHE A 334 -7.49 -56.15 9.17
N LYS A 335 -8.12 -56.42 8.01
CA LYS A 335 -8.41 -57.78 7.54
C LYS A 335 -7.35 -58.17 6.54
#